data_AF-A0A7G9QX94-F1
#
_entry.id   AF-A0A7G9QX94-F1
#
_cell.length_a   1.000
_cell.length_b   1.000
_cell.length_c   1.000
_cell.angle_alpha   90.00
_cell.angle_beta   90.00
_cell.angle_gamma   90.00
#
_symmetry.space_group_name_H-M   'P 1'
#
loop_
_entity.id
_entity.type
_entity.pdbx_description
1 polymer ?
#
loop_
_entity_poly.entity_id
_entity_poly.type
_entity_poly.pdbx_seq_one_letter_code
_entity_poly.pdbx_strand_id
1 'polypeptide(L)'
;MTIKYALLAVALGLGLTACNRDQAADSANDAQASAAEAQQAADNAAATGDAAAADTAQAAADAAAASADAAATAAGNVAGSDASSRGDMADAAENAADAAKQAQDAAEEANASADGKNNTDGK
;
A
#
# COMPACT_ATOMS: atom_id res chain seq x y z
N MET A 1 6.26 -11.19 22.06
CA MET A 1 6.89 -11.73 20.84
C MET A 1 6.50 -10.81 19.69
N THR A 2 7.20 -9.69 19.51
CA THR A 2 8.17 -9.44 18.40
C THR A 2 7.62 -9.80 17.02
N ILE A 3 6.79 -8.94 16.45
CA ILE A 3 6.60 -8.93 15.00
C ILE A 3 7.44 -7.79 14.43
N LYS A 4 8.38 -8.20 13.59
CA LYS A 4 9.39 -7.36 12.96
C LYS A 4 8.87 -6.93 11.58
N TYR A 5 7.96 -5.96 11.54
CA TYR A 5 7.46 -5.39 10.28
C TYR A 5 8.39 -4.28 9.72
N ALA A 6 9.70 -4.51 9.75
CA ALA A 6 10.71 -3.47 9.48
C ALA A 6 11.52 -3.70 8.19
N LEU A 7 10.97 -4.33 7.16
CA LEU A 7 11.76 -4.80 6.01
C LEU A 7 11.28 -4.39 4.61
N LEU A 8 10.65 -3.22 4.43
CA LEU A 8 10.50 -2.64 3.09
C LEU A 8 10.93 -1.17 3.04
N ALA A 9 12.17 -0.91 3.42
CA ALA A 9 12.89 0.30 3.03
C ALA A 9 13.61 0.02 1.71
N VAL A 10 12.90 0.16 0.59
CA VAL A 10 13.48 0.04 -0.76
C VAL A 10 14.34 1.26 -1.04
N ALA A 11 15.65 1.02 -1.04
CA ALA A 11 16.66 1.95 -1.52
C ALA A 11 16.70 1.93 -3.04
N LEU A 12 16.51 3.07 -3.71
CA LEU A 12 17.00 3.26 -5.08
C LEU A 12 17.22 4.73 -5.42
N GLY A 13 18.49 5.09 -5.57
CA GLY A 13 18.94 6.41 -6.00
C GLY A 13 19.39 6.45 -7.46
N LEU A 14 19.25 7.64 -8.05
CA LEU A 14 20.17 8.31 -8.98
C LEU A 14 20.29 7.76 -10.43
N GLY A 15 19.44 8.24 -11.34
CA GLY A 15 19.60 8.09 -12.81
C GLY A 15 18.67 8.97 -13.68
N LEU A 16 18.69 10.29 -13.46
CA LEU A 16 17.69 11.34 -13.74
C LEU A 16 17.00 11.51 -15.13
N THR A 17 17.14 10.66 -16.14
CA THR A 17 16.35 10.85 -17.41
C THR A 17 15.75 9.58 -18.03
N ALA A 18 16.31 8.40 -17.78
CA ALA A 18 15.65 7.12 -18.02
C ALA A 18 14.91 6.60 -16.77
N CYS A 19 15.38 6.99 -15.57
CA CYS A 19 14.79 6.55 -14.30
C CYS A 19 13.33 6.93 -14.09
N ASN A 20 12.81 8.01 -14.68
CA ASN A 20 11.46 8.48 -14.34
C ASN A 20 10.36 7.50 -14.79
N ARG A 21 10.65 6.62 -15.76
CA ARG A 21 9.72 5.56 -16.18
C ARG A 21 9.80 4.34 -15.26
N ASP A 22 11.01 3.94 -14.89
CA ASP A 22 11.23 2.82 -13.98
C ASP A 22 10.74 3.17 -12.57
N GLN A 23 10.96 4.40 -12.10
CA GLN A 23 10.47 4.88 -10.80
C GLN A 23 8.95 4.83 -10.71
N ALA A 24 8.22 5.34 -11.70
CA ALA A 24 6.76 5.27 -11.69
C ALA A 24 6.24 3.82 -11.74
N ALA A 25 6.92 2.94 -12.49
CA ALA A 25 6.59 1.52 -12.55
C ALA A 25 6.88 0.79 -11.22
N ASP A 26 8.02 1.10 -10.58
CA ASP A 26 8.40 0.58 -9.27
C ASP A 26 7.40 1.05 -8.20
N SER A 27 7.04 2.34 -8.17
CA SER A 27 6.02 2.88 -7.27
C SER A 27 4.66 2.21 -7.47
N ALA A 28 4.25 1.97 -8.71
CA ALA A 28 3.01 1.23 -8.98
C ALA A 28 3.08 -0.22 -8.48
N ASN A 29 4.23 -0.86 -8.60
CA ASN A 29 4.43 -2.24 -8.13
C ASN A 29 4.48 -2.31 -6.60
N ASP A 30 5.12 -1.34 -5.94
CA ASP A 30 5.10 -1.17 -4.47
C ASP A 30 3.67 -0.95 -3.97
N ALA A 31 2.89 -0.09 -4.64
CA ALA A 31 1.49 0.16 -4.28
C ALA A 31 0.62 -1.10 -4.42
N GLN A 32 0.84 -1.89 -5.48
CA GLN A 32 0.15 -3.18 -5.68
C GLN A 32 0.51 -4.19 -4.59
N ALA A 33 1.79 -4.24 -4.18
CA ALA A 33 2.23 -5.08 -3.07
C ALA A 33 1.55 -4.66 -1.76
N SER A 34 1.54 -3.36 -1.43
CA SER A 34 0.86 -2.83 -0.26
C SER A 34 -0.65 -3.11 -0.27
N ALA A 35 -1.32 -3.01 -1.42
CA ALA A 35 -2.72 -3.37 -1.55
C ALA A 35 -2.99 -4.86 -1.28
N ALA A 36 -2.11 -5.75 -1.78
CA ALA A 36 -2.20 -7.17 -1.51
C ALA A 36 -1.97 -7.52 -0.03
N GLU A 37 -1.00 -6.87 0.61
CA GLU A 37 -0.75 -7.02 2.05
C GLU A 37 -1.92 -6.49 2.89
N ALA A 38 -2.50 -5.34 2.51
CA ALA A 38 -3.69 -4.79 3.16
C ALA A 38 -4.89 -5.76 3.06
N GLN A 39 -5.11 -6.38 1.90
CA GLN A 39 -6.16 -7.38 1.72
C GLN A 39 -5.92 -8.61 2.59
N GLN A 40 -4.67 -9.07 2.69
CA GLN A 40 -4.33 -10.18 3.58
C GLN A 40 -4.58 -9.81 5.06
N ALA A 41 -4.30 -8.57 5.48
CA ALA A 41 -4.62 -8.09 6.81
C ALA A 41 -6.14 -8.05 7.05
N ALA A 42 -6.94 -7.64 6.05
CA ALA A 42 -8.39 -7.68 6.13
C ALA A 42 -8.94 -9.10 6.25
N ASP A 43 -8.43 -10.05 5.47
CA ASP A 43 -8.81 -11.46 5.54
C ASP A 43 -8.46 -12.06 6.91
N ASN A 44 -7.32 -11.71 7.48
CA ASN A 44 -6.93 -12.11 8.83
C ASN A 44 -7.86 -11.51 9.89
N ALA A 45 -8.18 -10.21 9.77
CA ALA A 45 -9.10 -9.52 10.68
C ALA A 45 -10.48 -10.18 10.65
N ALA A 46 -10.99 -10.52 9.47
CA ALA A 46 -12.25 -11.25 9.29
C ALA A 46 -12.22 -12.64 9.93
N ALA A 47 -11.08 -13.35 9.84
CA ALA A 47 -10.92 -14.68 10.46
C ALA A 47 -10.96 -14.63 12.00
N THR A 48 -10.67 -13.48 12.63
CA THR A 48 -10.79 -13.33 14.09
C THR A 48 -12.24 -13.30 14.58
N GLY A 49 -13.20 -12.98 13.70
CA GLY A 49 -14.61 -12.81 14.04
C GLY A 49 -14.99 -11.42 14.58
N ASP A 50 -14.05 -10.48 14.72
CA ASP A 50 -14.37 -9.07 15.02
C ASP A 50 -14.82 -8.35 13.75
N ALA A 51 -16.14 -8.25 13.56
CA ALA A 51 -16.74 -7.62 12.39
C ALA A 51 -16.33 -6.14 12.21
N ALA A 52 -16.16 -5.38 13.29
CA ALA A 52 -15.80 -3.97 13.20
C ALA A 52 -14.35 -3.79 12.75
N ALA A 53 -13.44 -4.64 13.25
CA ALA A 53 -12.06 -4.65 12.80
C ALA A 53 -11.93 -5.15 11.36
N ALA A 54 -12.69 -6.19 10.99
CA ALA A 54 -12.77 -6.69 9.62
C ALA A 54 -13.25 -5.60 8.65
N ASP A 55 -14.36 -4.91 8.95
CA ASP A 55 -14.88 -3.82 8.12
C ASP A 55 -13.85 -2.67 7.97
N THR A 56 -13.14 -2.34 9.06
CA THR A 56 -12.11 -1.29 9.04
C THR A 56 -10.92 -1.70 8.17
N ALA A 57 -10.43 -2.93 8.34
CA ALA A 57 -9.33 -3.47 7.55
C ALA A 57 -9.71 -3.61 6.06
N GLN A 58 -10.95 -4.01 5.77
CA GLN A 58 -11.48 -4.11 4.41
C GLN A 58 -11.51 -2.73 3.74
N ALA A 59 -12.04 -1.71 4.43
CA ALA A 59 -12.08 -0.34 3.91
C ALA A 59 -10.67 0.22 3.64
N ALA A 60 -9.70 -0.15 4.48
CA ALA A 60 -8.30 0.20 4.29
C ALA A 60 -7.68 -0.55 3.09
N ALA A 61 -7.99 -1.83 2.90
CA ALA A 61 -7.58 -2.61 1.72
C ALA A 61 -8.15 -2.02 0.42
N ASP A 62 -9.44 -1.63 0.41
CA ASP A 62 -10.07 -0.94 -0.72
C ASP A 62 -9.38 0.40 -1.05
N ALA A 63 -8.99 1.16 -0.03
CA ALA A 63 -8.25 2.41 -0.20
C ALA A 63 -6.83 2.17 -0.75
N ALA A 64 -6.16 1.11 -0.31
CA ALA A 64 -4.86 0.71 -0.83
C ALA A 64 -4.95 0.28 -2.30
N ALA A 65 -5.97 -0.50 -2.66
CA ALA A 65 -6.23 -0.91 -4.05
C ALA A 65 -6.51 0.28 -4.96
N ALA A 66 -7.36 1.22 -4.53
CA ALA A 66 -7.63 2.45 -5.29
C ALA A 66 -6.36 3.29 -5.51
N SER A 67 -5.49 3.34 -4.50
CA SER A 67 -4.20 4.03 -4.60
C SER A 67 -3.23 3.31 -5.54
N ALA A 68 -3.20 1.98 -5.52
CA ALA A 68 -2.43 1.18 -6.46
C ALA A 68 -2.88 1.35 -7.92
N ASP A 69 -4.19 1.43 -8.18
CA ASP A 69 -4.74 1.75 -9.50
C ASP A 69 -4.35 3.15 -9.97
N ALA A 70 -4.33 4.13 -9.06
CA ALA A 70 -3.88 5.49 -9.36
C ALA A 70 -2.38 5.51 -9.73
N ALA A 71 -1.54 4.78 -8.98
CA ALA A 71 -0.12 4.65 -9.28
C ALA A 71 0.12 3.97 -10.64
N ALA A 72 -0.60 2.89 -10.94
CA ALA A 72 -0.53 2.19 -12.22
C ALA A 72 -0.98 3.08 -13.40
N THR A 73 -2.02 3.87 -13.21
CA THR A 73 -2.50 4.84 -14.21
C THR A 73 -1.44 5.92 -14.49
N ALA A 74 -0.83 6.47 -13.44
CA ALA A 74 0.24 7.45 -13.56
C ALA A 74 1.45 6.86 -14.31
N ALA A 75 1.87 5.65 -13.95
CA ALA A 75 2.97 4.93 -14.59
C ALA A 75 2.70 4.61 -16.08
N GLY A 76 1.46 4.21 -16.42
CA GLY A 76 1.05 3.92 -17.80
C GLY A 76 1.12 5.15 -18.72
N ASN A 77 0.87 6.35 -18.18
CA ASN A 77 0.83 7.60 -18.94
C ASN A 77 2.23 8.19 -19.24
N VAL A 78 3.29 7.67 -18.61
CA VAL A 78 4.68 8.14 -18.82
C VAL A 78 5.15 7.92 -20.26
N ALA A 79 4.69 6.85 -20.92
CA ALA A 79 5.18 6.44 -22.25
C ALA A 79 4.85 7.42 -23.39
N GLY A 80 3.84 8.28 -23.23
CA GLY A 80 3.41 9.27 -24.23
C GLY A 80 3.71 10.72 -23.88
N SER A 81 4.33 10.98 -22.73
CA SER A 81 4.42 12.31 -22.13
C SER A 81 5.78 12.99 -22.37
N ASP A 82 5.79 14.33 -22.43
CA ASP A 82 7.01 15.16 -22.44
C ASP A 82 7.76 15.12 -21.10
N ALA A 83 9.04 15.49 -21.09
CA ALA A 83 9.92 15.31 -19.92
C ALA A 83 9.40 15.95 -18.61
N SER A 84 8.77 17.12 -18.64
CA SER A 84 8.13 17.72 -17.45
C SER A 84 6.97 16.88 -16.93
N SER A 85 6.05 16.46 -17.81
CA SER A 85 4.92 15.63 -17.42
C SER A 85 5.35 14.24 -16.94
N ARG A 86 6.51 13.72 -17.36
CA ARG A 86 7.03 12.47 -16.78
C ARG A 86 7.44 12.62 -15.32
N GLY A 87 7.98 13.78 -14.93
CA GLY A 87 8.29 14.09 -13.53
C GLY A 87 7.01 14.14 -12.70
N ASP A 88 6.03 14.93 -13.13
CA ASP A 88 4.74 15.06 -12.45
C ASP A 88 4.03 13.70 -12.27
N MET A 89 4.13 12.81 -13.26
CA MET A 89 3.52 11.46 -13.19
C MET A 89 4.31 10.51 -12.28
N ALA A 90 5.64 10.63 -12.21
CA ALA A 90 6.44 9.86 -11.26
C ALA A 90 6.13 10.30 -9.82
N ASP A 91 6.06 11.61 -9.57
CA ASP A 91 5.65 12.16 -8.27
C ASP A 91 4.21 11.72 -7.91
N ALA A 92 3.29 11.70 -8.88
CA ALA A 92 1.93 11.22 -8.67
C ALA A 92 1.89 9.72 -8.32
N ALA A 93 2.70 8.89 -9.00
CA ALA A 93 2.81 7.47 -8.70
C ALA A 93 3.41 7.23 -7.31
N GLU A 94 4.41 8.01 -6.90
CA GLU A 94 5.04 7.94 -5.58
C GLU A 94 4.04 8.33 -4.48
N ASN A 95 3.33 9.45 -4.62
CA ASN A 95 2.29 9.85 -3.67
C ASN A 95 1.18 8.79 -3.54
N ALA A 96 0.81 8.14 -4.64
CA ALA A 96 -0.16 7.07 -4.64
C ALA A 96 0.37 5.79 -3.96
N ALA A 97 1.65 5.46 -4.13
CA ALA A 97 2.29 4.36 -3.41
C ALA A 97 2.38 4.63 -1.90
N ASP A 98 2.70 5.86 -1.49
CA ASP A 98 2.69 6.26 -0.09
C ASP A 98 1.30 6.20 0.53
N ALA A 99 0.26 6.59 -0.23
CA ALA A 99 -1.13 6.44 0.20
C ALA A 99 -1.51 4.96 0.35
N ALA A 100 -1.06 4.09 -0.56
CA ALA A 100 -1.27 2.64 -0.46
C ALA A 100 -0.59 2.06 0.79
N LYS A 101 0.64 2.48 1.11
CA LYS A 101 1.34 2.08 2.36
C LYS A 101 0.61 2.54 3.62
N GLN A 102 0.17 3.79 3.67
CA GLN A 102 -0.61 4.28 4.81
C GLN A 102 -1.91 3.51 5.02
N ALA A 103 -2.57 3.13 3.91
CA ALA A 103 -3.77 2.31 3.95
C ALA A 103 -3.45 0.86 4.38
N GLN A 104 -2.34 0.28 3.92
CA GLN A 104 -1.82 -1.00 4.43
C GLN A 104 -1.59 -0.96 5.94
N ASP A 105 -0.87 0.05 6.44
CA ASP A 105 -0.60 0.20 7.87
C ASP A 105 -1.91 0.26 8.69
N ALA A 106 -2.93 0.96 8.18
CA ALA A 106 -4.24 1.02 8.81
C ALA A 106 -4.96 -0.34 8.81
N ALA A 107 -4.85 -1.13 7.73
CA ALA A 107 -5.40 -2.48 7.67
C ALA A 107 -4.70 -3.42 8.67
N GLU A 108 -3.37 -3.32 8.78
CA GLU A 108 -2.58 -4.08 9.73
C GLU A 108 -2.91 -3.72 11.19
N GLU A 109 -3.10 -2.43 11.49
CA GLU A 109 -3.49 -1.96 12.82
C GLU A 109 -4.90 -2.44 13.21
N ALA A 110 -5.83 -2.44 12.25
CA ALA A 110 -7.16 -3.00 12.44
C ALA A 110 -7.11 -4.51 12.72
N ASN A 111 -6.31 -5.26 11.95
CA ASN A 111 -6.09 -6.68 12.18
C ASN A 111 -5.46 -6.96 13.56
N ALA A 112 -4.42 -6.23 13.93
CA ALA A 112 -3.78 -6.36 15.25
C ALA A 112 -4.75 -6.04 16.40
N SER A 113 -5.63 -5.06 16.21
CA SER A 113 -6.67 -4.72 17.17
C SER A 113 -7.72 -5.83 17.32
N ALA A 114 -8.02 -6.56 16.23
CA ALA A 114 -8.92 -7.70 16.22
C ALA A 114 -8.35 -8.89 17.02
N ASP A 115 -7.09 -9.25 16.75
CA ASP A 115 -6.36 -10.29 17.48
C ASP A 115 -6.20 -9.97 18.97
N GLY A 116 -5.96 -8.69 19.30
CA GLY A 116 -5.85 -8.22 20.68
C GLY A 116 -7.13 -8.40 21.49
N LYS A 117 -8.31 -8.15 20.89
CA LYS A 117 -9.62 -8.30 21.56
C LYS A 117 -9.98 -9.76 21.81
N ASN A 118 -9.78 -10.64 20.82
CA ASN A 118 -10.02 -12.08 20.97
C ASN A 118 -9.22 -12.67 22.15
N ASN A 119 -8.00 -12.18 22.38
CA ASN A 119 -7.15 -12.66 23.47
C ASN A 119 -7.47 -12.05 24.85
N THR A 120 -8.38 -11.07 24.94
CA THR A 120 -8.83 -10.47 26.21
C THR A 120 -10.21 -10.92 26.68
N ASP A 121 -11.03 -11.52 25.80
CA ASP A 121 -12.38 -12.01 26.14
C ASP A 121 -12.38 -13.36 26.91
N GLY A 122 -11.20 -13.89 27.23
CA GLY A 122 -10.99 -15.13 27.98
C GLY A 122 -10.77 -14.98 29.49
N LYS A 123 -11.38 -13.99 30.16
CA LYS A 123 -11.36 -13.88 31.65
C LYS A 123 -12.75 -13.92 32.26
#